data_AF-A0A6G1KN73-F1
#
_entry.id   AF-A0A6G1KN73-F1
#
_cell.length_a   1.000
_cell.length_b   1.000
_cell.length_c   1.000
_cell.angle_alpha   90.00
_cell.angle_beta   90.00
_cell.angle_gamma   90.00
#
_symmetry.space_group_name_H-M   'P 1'
#
loop_
_entity.id
_entity.type
_entity.pdbx_description
1 polymer ?
#
loop_
_entity_poly.entity_id
_entity_poly.type
_entity_poly.pdbx_seq_one_letter_code
_entity_poly.pdbx_strand_id
1 'polypeptide(L)'
;MSNKDPAGKLNPAAGGFNPSANHTNGQVSPPSHTRAMEEDVQGLKHSQSALWNEVENLKAVCNSLRSEIETMQKGGWSVEVGPLQDQEKARKVKAEDPSHRLNQLKLETLKDQKKDDSKSTISNASVPPHLRGKVGQNSGSIPLQIKKEQSWNGPVTSERRIMMPKSVLGSTASKDANNPLVTDGNVDQHTPPDSPALTFQPDDAKPSIEDAFHVTSSAGWRPLFIQQLPPLHPTAVDMIPPIANMVAFSADFLRNTFGGCIWSPGLNYIESKDNSPCILPNRTYYTLDCRYEPYLPKQAGEHGAKLTPFFNENPEDAFDDENSGTSFESVPMFVMTPGTLARNRYVYFGNYSQTRWSDKLDRERMVEHVPNAVKQYWAEELSAVGRPEWITEEMKKHFWPKPVYEGRLFGSQADASIDAKEEAATEKKVERDVKAYVKELKAWEKHSDLKVKLIKKDFVLDAFDAADADEPRGLRLWWEYLQCVDWSRDLYETLVALQSRSGAYN
;
A
#
# COMPACT_ATOMS: atom_id res chain seq x y z
N MET A 1 19.50 -61.37 36.36
CA MET A 1 19.55 -59.94 36.77
C MET A 1 18.44 -59.23 36.02
N SER A 2 17.17 -59.31 36.42
CA SER A 2 16.49 -58.64 37.53
C SER A 2 16.79 -57.14 37.61
N ASN A 3 15.91 -56.31 37.04
CA ASN A 3 15.46 -55.09 37.70
C ASN A 3 14.04 -54.72 37.26
N LYS A 4 13.26 -54.37 38.30
CA LYS A 4 11.82 -54.11 38.34
C LYS A 4 11.53 -52.61 38.30
N ASP A 5 10.42 -52.27 37.64
CA ASP A 5 9.38 -51.28 38.00
C ASP A 5 9.75 -49.77 38.17
N PRO A 6 8.79 -48.80 38.06
CA PRO A 6 7.33 -48.97 38.19
C PRO A 6 6.42 -48.24 37.18
N ALA A 7 5.20 -48.81 37.08
CA ALA A 7 4.03 -48.26 36.44
C ALA A 7 3.38 -47.12 37.27
N GLY A 8 2.98 -46.05 36.58
CA GLY A 8 2.23 -44.92 37.14
C GLY A 8 0.73 -45.24 37.30
N LYS A 9 0.20 -44.89 38.47
CA LYS A 9 -1.22 -44.99 38.85
C LYS A 9 -2.06 -43.91 38.14
N LEU A 10 -3.13 -44.33 37.48
CA LEU A 10 -4.22 -43.46 37.02
C LEU A 10 -5.26 -43.29 38.15
N ASN A 11 -5.79 -42.09 38.26
CA ASN A 11 -6.66 -41.60 39.34
C ASN A 11 -8.14 -41.95 39.05
N PRO A 12 -8.87 -42.70 39.92
CA PRO A 12 -10.26 -43.06 39.69
C PRO A 12 -11.18 -42.09 40.45
N ALA A 13 -11.41 -40.90 39.90
CA ALA A 13 -12.40 -39.96 40.41
C ALA A 13 -13.06 -39.19 39.27
N ALA A 14 -13.80 -39.90 38.42
CA ALA A 14 -14.78 -39.34 37.50
C ALA A 14 -16.12 -40.03 37.79
N GLY A 15 -16.72 -39.68 38.93
CA GLY A 15 -18.06 -40.10 39.34
C GLY A 15 -19.12 -39.34 38.53
N GLY A 16 -20.16 -40.09 38.13
CA GLY A 16 -21.13 -39.71 37.12
C GLY A 16 -22.01 -38.49 37.43
N PHE A 17 -22.32 -37.77 36.36
CA PHE A 17 -23.39 -36.78 36.32
C PHE A 17 -24.64 -37.44 35.70
N ASN A 18 -25.71 -37.53 36.50
CA ASN A 18 -27.00 -38.10 36.12
C ASN A 18 -28.03 -36.96 36.09
N PRO A 19 -28.50 -36.49 34.93
CA PRO A 19 -29.49 -35.42 34.89
C PRO A 19 -30.89 -35.99 35.17
N SER A 20 -31.47 -35.62 36.31
CA SER A 20 -32.87 -35.86 36.64
C SER A 20 -33.80 -35.19 35.62
N ALA A 21 -34.62 -36.02 34.97
CA ALA A 21 -35.75 -35.58 34.16
C ALA A 21 -36.85 -35.03 35.07
N ASN A 22 -37.04 -33.70 35.04
CA ASN A 22 -38.27 -33.07 35.52
C ASN A 22 -39.12 -32.72 34.29
N HIS A 23 -40.14 -33.54 34.05
CA HIS A 23 -41.17 -33.29 33.05
C HIS A 23 -42.09 -32.15 33.52
N THR A 24 -41.85 -30.95 33.00
CA THR A 24 -42.89 -29.92 32.90
C THR A 24 -43.31 -29.80 31.44
N ASN A 25 -44.52 -30.25 31.13
CA ASN A 25 -45.21 -30.01 29.86
C ASN A 25 -45.43 -28.50 29.67
N GLY A 26 -44.42 -27.81 29.15
CA GLY A 26 -44.55 -26.48 28.57
C GLY A 26 -44.57 -26.63 27.06
N GLN A 27 -45.72 -26.37 26.45
CA GLN A 27 -45.86 -26.31 25.00
C GLN A 27 -45.03 -25.11 24.49
N VAL A 28 -43.81 -25.39 24.03
CA VAL A 28 -42.88 -24.38 23.49
C VAL A 28 -43.37 -24.01 22.10
N SER A 29 -43.96 -22.82 21.98
CA SER A 29 -44.24 -22.22 20.67
C SER A 29 -42.96 -22.17 19.83
N PRO A 30 -43.02 -22.50 18.53
CA PRO A 30 -41.84 -22.51 17.68
C PRO A 30 -41.16 -21.13 17.72
N PRO A 31 -39.81 -21.08 17.80
CA PRO A 31 -39.10 -19.82 17.92
C PRO A 31 -39.37 -18.95 16.69
N SER A 32 -39.96 -17.78 16.92
CA SER A 32 -40.28 -16.75 15.91
C SER A 32 -39.07 -16.28 15.08
N HIS A 33 -37.87 -16.71 15.43
CA HIS A 33 -36.62 -16.35 14.78
C HIS A 33 -36.38 -17.08 13.44
N THR A 34 -36.97 -18.27 13.22
CA THR A 34 -36.76 -19.01 11.96
C THR A 34 -37.47 -18.34 10.78
N ARG A 35 -38.60 -17.67 11.05
CA ARG A 35 -39.39 -16.97 10.03
C ARG A 35 -38.70 -15.71 9.51
N ALA A 36 -38.06 -14.94 10.41
CA ALA A 36 -37.29 -13.75 10.03
C ALA A 36 -36.10 -14.10 9.12
N MET A 37 -35.37 -15.18 9.44
CA MET A 37 -34.29 -15.66 8.58
C MET A 37 -34.77 -16.15 7.21
N GLU A 38 -35.95 -16.76 7.15
CA GLU A 38 -36.52 -17.22 5.88
C GLU A 38 -36.93 -16.03 4.98
N GLU A 39 -37.48 -14.97 5.56
CA GLU A 39 -37.80 -13.72 4.87
C GLU A 39 -36.53 -13.01 4.36
N ASP A 40 -35.46 -12.94 5.17
CA ASP A 40 -34.17 -12.38 4.75
C ASP A 40 -33.54 -13.18 3.59
N VAL A 41 -33.60 -14.51 3.64
CA VAL A 41 -33.07 -15.38 2.58
C VAL A 41 -33.87 -15.23 1.29
N GLN A 42 -35.19 -15.05 1.37
CA GLN A 42 -36.01 -14.77 0.19
C GLN A 42 -35.71 -13.39 -0.40
N GLY A 43 -35.52 -12.37 0.45
CA GLY A 43 -35.10 -11.03 0.02
C GLY A 43 -33.76 -11.04 -0.72
N LEU A 44 -32.77 -11.76 -0.18
CA LEU A 44 -31.46 -11.91 -0.84
C LEU A 44 -31.57 -12.60 -2.20
N LYS A 45 -32.37 -13.67 -2.31
CA LYS A 45 -32.59 -14.36 -3.58
C LYS A 45 -33.23 -13.46 -4.63
N HIS A 46 -34.18 -12.62 -4.22
CA HIS A 46 -34.82 -11.67 -5.13
C HIS A 46 -33.84 -10.61 -5.62
N SER A 47 -33.05 -10.02 -4.71
CA SER A 47 -32.00 -9.04 -5.06
C SER A 47 -30.93 -9.65 -5.98
N GLN A 48 -30.50 -10.89 -5.71
CA GLN A 48 -29.56 -11.59 -6.57
C GLN A 48 -30.13 -11.80 -7.98
N SER A 49 -31.40 -12.17 -8.12
CA SER A 49 -32.04 -12.33 -9.43
C SER A 49 -32.17 -11.00 -10.18
N ALA A 50 -32.42 -9.89 -9.49
CA ALA A 50 -32.47 -8.57 -10.09
C ALA A 50 -31.10 -8.17 -10.66
N LEU A 51 -30.02 -8.38 -9.88
CA LEU A 51 -28.65 -8.13 -10.35
C LEU A 51 -28.27 -8.96 -11.57
N TRP A 52 -28.67 -10.24 -11.62
CA TRP A 52 -28.44 -11.07 -12.81
C TRP A 52 -29.11 -10.53 -14.07
N ASN A 53 -30.33 -9.98 -13.94
CA ASN A 53 -31.03 -9.36 -15.06
C ASN A 53 -30.34 -8.06 -15.52
N GLU A 54 -29.83 -7.25 -14.59
CA GLU A 54 -29.05 -6.05 -14.92
C GLU A 54 -27.75 -6.39 -15.65
N VAL A 55 -27.04 -7.43 -15.21
CA VAL A 55 -25.82 -7.91 -15.86
C VAL A 55 -26.10 -8.40 -17.29
N GLU A 56 -27.18 -9.16 -17.51
CA GLU A 56 -27.55 -9.59 -18.86
C GLU A 56 -28.00 -8.41 -19.75
N ASN A 57 -28.71 -7.43 -19.20
CA ASN A 57 -29.04 -6.19 -19.92
C ASN A 57 -27.78 -5.42 -20.33
N LEU A 58 -26.81 -5.27 -19.41
CA LEU A 58 -25.55 -4.59 -19.70
C LEU A 58 -24.76 -5.32 -20.80
N LYS A 59 -24.72 -6.65 -20.73
CA LYS A 59 -24.08 -7.49 -21.76
C LYS A 59 -24.75 -7.32 -23.13
N ALA A 60 -26.08 -7.20 -23.18
CA ALA A 60 -26.79 -6.90 -24.42
C ALA A 60 -26.41 -5.52 -24.99
N VAL A 61 -26.29 -4.49 -24.14
CA VAL A 61 -25.84 -3.15 -24.55
C VAL A 61 -24.41 -3.18 -25.08
N CYS A 62 -23.48 -3.85 -24.39
CA CYS A 62 -22.09 -3.98 -24.84
C CYS A 62 -21.99 -4.70 -26.20
N ASN A 63 -22.78 -5.76 -26.41
CA ASN A 63 -22.82 -6.46 -27.70
C ASN A 63 -23.40 -5.57 -28.82
N SER A 64 -24.42 -4.77 -28.53
CA SER A 64 -24.96 -3.79 -29.49
C SER A 64 -23.92 -2.76 -29.91
N LEU A 65 -23.23 -2.15 -28.93
CA LEU A 65 -22.15 -1.20 -29.16
C LEU A 65 -21.00 -1.80 -29.98
N ARG A 66 -20.60 -3.04 -29.66
CA ARG A 66 -19.58 -3.75 -30.44
C ARG A 66 -20.01 -3.94 -31.89
N SER A 67 -21.26 -4.34 -32.12
CA SER A 67 -21.81 -4.47 -33.48
C SER A 67 -21.84 -3.14 -34.23
N GLU A 68 -22.17 -2.03 -33.57
CA GLU A 68 -22.12 -0.69 -34.16
C GLU A 68 -20.70 -0.29 -34.54
N ILE A 69 -19.72 -0.50 -33.65
CA ILE A 69 -18.30 -0.22 -33.91
C ILE A 69 -17.78 -1.06 -35.09
N GLU A 70 -18.09 -2.35 -35.14
CA GLU A 70 -17.71 -3.21 -36.27
C GLU A 70 -18.35 -2.74 -37.59
N THR A 71 -19.58 -2.21 -37.53
CA THR A 71 -20.26 -1.65 -38.71
C THR A 71 -19.59 -0.35 -39.16
N MET A 72 -19.14 0.50 -38.22
CA MET A 72 -18.35 1.70 -38.54
C MET A 72 -17.00 1.34 -39.16
N GLN A 73 -16.29 0.36 -38.60
CA GLN A 73 -14.98 -0.06 -39.09
C GLN A 73 -15.04 -0.66 -40.51
N LYS A 74 -16.14 -1.33 -40.86
CA LYS A 74 -16.37 -1.90 -42.20
C LYS A 74 -16.78 -0.85 -43.25
N GLY A 75 -16.79 0.44 -42.91
CA GLY A 75 -17.20 1.52 -43.81
C GLY A 75 -18.69 1.49 -44.15
N GLY A 76 -19.51 0.85 -43.31
CA GLY A 76 -20.96 0.71 -43.51
C GLY A 76 -21.76 2.00 -43.25
N TRP A 77 -21.10 3.07 -42.78
CA TRP A 77 -21.71 4.38 -42.73
C TRP A 77 -21.57 5.06 -44.08
N SER A 78 -22.65 5.00 -44.86
CA SER A 78 -22.87 5.85 -46.02
C SER A 78 -22.96 7.32 -45.57
N VAL A 79 -21.80 7.96 -45.39
CA VAL A 79 -21.73 9.41 -45.23
C VAL A 79 -21.92 10.04 -46.60
N GLU A 80 -23.16 10.33 -46.95
CA GLU A 80 -23.52 11.07 -48.15
C GLU A 80 -23.14 12.55 -47.93
N VAL A 81 -21.88 12.90 -48.22
CA VAL A 81 -21.43 14.30 -48.25
C VAL A 81 -21.87 14.95 -49.56
N GLY A 82 -23.13 15.39 -49.59
CA GLY A 82 -23.69 16.27 -50.63
C GLY A 82 -23.47 17.76 -50.31
N PRO A 83 -23.43 18.65 -51.33
CA PRO A 83 -23.20 20.08 -51.12
C PRO A 83 -24.36 20.71 -50.36
N LEU A 84 -24.03 21.57 -49.40
CA LEU A 84 -24.93 22.34 -48.54
C LEU A 84 -26.14 22.91 -49.32
N GLN A 85 -27.31 22.28 -49.20
CA GLN A 85 -28.59 22.94 -49.43
C GLN A 85 -29.72 22.25 -48.65
N ASP A 86 -30.35 23.03 -47.78
CA ASP A 86 -31.68 22.86 -47.18
C ASP A 86 -32.02 21.52 -46.49
N GLN A 87 -31.32 21.21 -45.40
CA GLN A 87 -31.66 20.09 -44.50
C GLN A 87 -32.33 20.51 -43.18
N GLU A 88 -32.93 21.70 -43.09
CA GLU A 88 -33.70 22.13 -41.91
C GLU A 88 -35.10 21.49 -41.82
N LYS A 89 -35.65 20.94 -42.91
CA LYS A 89 -37.02 20.37 -42.91
C LYS A 89 -37.12 18.85 -42.75
N ALA A 90 -36.00 18.11 -42.84
CA ALA A 90 -36.00 16.65 -42.69
C ALA A 90 -35.61 16.15 -41.28
N ARG A 91 -35.06 17.00 -40.41
CA ARG A 91 -34.65 16.62 -39.04
C ARG A 91 -35.78 16.58 -38.00
N LYS A 92 -37.04 16.78 -38.38
CA LYS A 92 -38.19 16.78 -37.44
C LYS A 92 -38.90 15.44 -37.26
N VAL A 93 -38.44 14.34 -37.87
CA VAL A 93 -39.05 13.03 -37.69
C VAL A 93 -37.94 11.99 -37.46
N LYS A 94 -37.88 11.45 -36.23
CA LYS A 94 -36.95 10.39 -35.75
C LYS A 94 -35.53 10.80 -35.31
N ALA A 95 -35.43 11.76 -34.41
CA ALA A 95 -34.39 11.72 -33.39
C ALA A 95 -35.08 11.74 -32.03
N GLU A 96 -35.34 10.55 -31.47
CA GLU A 96 -35.65 10.46 -30.04
C GLU A 96 -34.36 10.77 -29.30
N ASP A 97 -34.35 11.90 -28.61
CA ASP A 97 -33.23 12.37 -27.80
C ASP A 97 -32.89 11.31 -26.73
N PRO A 98 -31.69 10.69 -26.77
CA PRO A 98 -31.29 9.72 -25.77
C PRO A 98 -31.27 10.31 -24.35
N SER A 99 -31.16 11.64 -24.21
CA SER A 99 -31.30 12.34 -22.94
C SER A 99 -32.72 12.25 -22.38
N HIS A 100 -33.74 12.23 -23.24
CA HIS A 100 -35.13 12.07 -22.82
C HIS A 100 -35.39 10.64 -22.32
N ARG A 101 -34.79 9.63 -22.95
CA ARG A 101 -34.90 8.22 -22.53
C ARG A 101 -34.19 7.95 -21.20
N LEU A 102 -33.02 8.55 -20.99
CA LEU A 102 -32.28 8.47 -19.72
C LEU A 102 -33.00 9.21 -18.58
N ASN A 103 -33.65 10.34 -18.88
CA ASN A 103 -34.45 11.07 -17.90
C ASN A 103 -35.78 10.36 -17.58
N GLN A 104 -36.37 9.62 -18.52
CA GLN A 104 -37.54 8.78 -18.29
C GLN A 104 -37.22 7.61 -17.36
N LEU A 105 -36.08 6.93 -17.58
CA LEU A 105 -35.60 5.85 -16.71
C LEU A 105 -35.31 6.34 -15.29
N LYS A 106 -34.67 7.50 -15.12
CA LYS A 106 -34.45 8.12 -13.80
C LYS A 106 -35.77 8.48 -13.08
N LEU A 107 -36.79 8.88 -13.83
CA LEU A 107 -38.10 9.24 -13.26
C LEU A 107 -38.92 8.01 -12.86
N GLU A 108 -38.73 6.87 -13.53
CA GLU A 108 -39.32 5.58 -13.15
C GLU A 108 -38.65 4.99 -11.89
N THR A 109 -37.32 5.10 -11.75
CA THR A 109 -36.63 4.65 -10.52
C THR A 109 -37.03 5.46 -9.27
N LEU A 110 -37.38 6.74 -9.44
CA LEU A 110 -37.84 7.61 -8.34
C LEU A 110 -39.31 7.41 -7.96
N LYS A 111 -40.12 6.76 -8.82
CA LYS A 111 -41.54 6.49 -8.52
C LYS A 111 -41.75 5.20 -7.73
N ASP A 112 -40.86 4.22 -7.89
CA ASP A 112 -40.94 2.96 -7.14
C ASP A 112 -40.41 3.08 -5.70
N GLN A 113 -39.68 4.15 -5.36
CA GLN A 113 -39.27 4.44 -3.98
C GLN A 113 -40.29 5.20 -3.14
N LYS A 114 -41.42 5.63 -3.71
CA LYS A 114 -42.40 6.49 -3.01
C LYS A 114 -43.70 5.80 -2.62
N LYS A 115 -43.74 4.46 -2.67
CA LYS A 115 -44.95 3.69 -2.41
C LYS A 115 -44.68 2.40 -1.64
N ASP A 116 -43.94 2.51 -0.53
CA ASP A 116 -43.97 1.51 0.56
C ASP A 116 -43.50 2.15 1.87
N ASP A 117 -44.32 3.05 2.41
CA ASP A 117 -44.28 3.43 3.83
C ASP A 117 -45.24 2.52 4.60
N SER A 118 -44.75 1.36 5.04
CA SER A 118 -45.33 0.66 6.19
C SER A 118 -44.31 -0.22 6.92
N LYS A 119 -43.99 0.19 8.15
CA LYS A 119 -43.45 -0.59 9.29
C LYS A 119 -42.52 -1.78 8.96
N SER A 120 -41.21 -1.59 9.15
CA SER A 120 -40.34 -2.70 9.58
C SER A 120 -39.33 -2.24 10.64
N THR A 121 -39.22 -3.07 11.67
CA THR A 121 -38.47 -2.85 12.91
C THR A 121 -37.04 -3.35 12.71
N ILE A 122 -36.05 -2.48 12.83
CA ILE A 122 -34.63 -2.85 12.74
C ILE A 122 -34.22 -3.56 14.04
N SER A 123 -33.79 -4.82 13.92
CA SER A 123 -33.23 -5.61 15.01
C SER A 123 -31.72 -5.38 15.12
N ASN A 124 -31.24 -5.24 16.36
CA ASN A 124 -29.84 -4.95 16.69
C ASN A 124 -28.94 -6.15 16.43
N ALA A 125 -27.87 -5.93 15.65
CA ALA A 125 -26.80 -6.88 15.44
C ALA A 125 -25.96 -7.08 16.73
N SER A 126 -25.66 -8.35 17.00
CA SER A 126 -24.95 -8.87 18.16
C SER A 126 -23.45 -8.58 18.09
N VAL A 127 -22.89 -8.00 19.16
CA VAL A 127 -21.45 -7.73 19.33
C VAL A 127 -20.79 -8.93 20.04
N PRO A 128 -19.62 -9.43 19.60
CA PRO A 128 -18.96 -10.59 20.20
C PRO A 128 -18.48 -10.36 21.65
N PRO A 129 -18.47 -11.42 22.49
CA PRO A 129 -18.28 -11.34 23.94
C PRO A 129 -16.88 -10.92 24.45
N HIS A 130 -15.90 -10.70 23.57
CA HIS A 130 -14.53 -10.33 23.98
C HIS A 130 -14.27 -8.82 24.04
N LEU A 131 -15.25 -7.98 23.67
CA LEU A 131 -15.15 -6.51 23.70
C LEU A 131 -15.79 -5.88 24.95
N ARG A 132 -16.16 -6.67 25.97
CA ARG A 132 -16.59 -6.14 27.28
C ARG A 132 -15.39 -6.00 28.22
N GLY A 133 -14.69 -4.87 28.13
CA GLY A 133 -13.53 -4.53 28.97
C GLY A 133 -13.74 -3.32 29.89
N LYS A 134 -14.21 -3.60 31.11
CA LYS A 134 -14.09 -2.90 32.42
C LYS A 134 -13.73 -1.40 32.50
N VAL A 135 -14.71 -0.66 33.02
CA VAL A 135 -14.60 0.61 33.74
C VAL A 135 -13.73 0.47 34.99
N GLY A 136 -12.71 1.33 35.12
CA GLY A 136 -11.92 1.55 36.33
C GLY A 136 -11.76 3.06 36.57
N GLN A 137 -12.20 3.52 37.73
CA GLN A 137 -12.18 4.90 38.20
C GLN A 137 -10.77 5.36 38.65
N ASN A 138 -10.66 6.69 38.87
CA ASN A 138 -9.67 7.47 39.61
C ASN A 138 -8.47 8.01 38.79
N SER A 139 -8.43 9.32 38.50
CA SER A 139 -8.12 10.49 39.36
C SER A 139 -6.62 10.81 39.38
N GLY A 140 -6.24 11.97 38.83
CA GLY A 140 -4.86 12.44 38.92
C GLY A 140 -4.54 13.55 37.93
N SER A 141 -5.00 14.76 38.23
CA SER A 141 -4.61 16.00 37.56
C SER A 141 -3.14 16.34 37.84
N ILE A 142 -2.33 16.57 36.79
CA ILE A 142 -1.03 17.27 36.88
C ILE A 142 -0.92 18.27 35.71
N PRO A 143 -0.50 19.54 35.93
CA PRO A 143 -0.49 20.58 34.90
C PRO A 143 0.81 20.63 34.07
N LEU A 144 0.66 20.90 32.78
CA LEU A 144 1.71 21.29 31.83
C LEU A 144 2.22 22.72 32.10
N GLN A 145 3.54 22.89 32.24
CA GLN A 145 4.21 24.18 32.08
C GLN A 145 4.95 24.20 30.74
N ILE A 146 4.48 25.05 29.83
CA ILE A 146 5.10 25.34 28.53
C ILE A 146 5.90 26.64 28.68
N LYS A 147 7.21 26.58 28.44
CA LYS A 147 8.08 27.74 28.21
C LYS A 147 7.94 28.22 26.77
N LYS A 148 8.04 29.54 26.62
CA LYS A 148 7.71 30.34 25.44
C LYS A 148 9.01 30.87 24.84
N GLU A 149 9.40 30.44 23.64
CA GLU A 149 10.50 31.02 22.85
C GLU A 149 10.02 31.16 21.40
N GLN A 150 9.75 32.39 20.98
CA GLN A 150 10.59 33.28 20.17
C GLN A 150 10.56 32.95 18.67
N SER A 151 9.72 33.75 18.01
CA SER A 151 9.43 33.88 16.59
C SER A 151 10.67 34.27 15.77
N TRP A 152 10.94 33.57 14.67
CA TRP A 152 11.78 34.02 13.57
C TRP A 152 10.97 33.97 12.26
N ASN A 153 10.83 35.13 11.62
CA ASN A 153 10.22 35.31 10.30
C ASN A 153 11.33 35.55 9.27
N GLY A 154 11.29 34.82 8.15
CA GLY A 154 12.08 35.10 6.94
C GLY A 154 11.57 34.25 5.77
N PRO A 155 11.33 34.83 4.58
CA PRO A 155 10.74 34.11 3.45
C PRO A 155 11.83 33.38 2.65
N VAL A 156 11.58 32.12 2.29
CA VAL A 156 12.45 31.37 1.36
C VAL A 156 11.62 30.91 0.18
N THR A 157 11.99 31.43 -0.99
CA THR A 157 11.52 31.08 -2.33
C THR A 157 11.93 29.66 -2.70
N SER A 158 11.01 28.89 -3.28
CA SER A 158 11.22 27.48 -3.65
C SER A 158 11.58 27.33 -5.13
N GLU A 159 12.86 27.13 -5.43
CA GLU A 159 13.31 26.45 -6.65
C GLU A 159 14.16 25.25 -6.21
N ARG A 160 13.67 24.02 -6.43
CA ARG A 160 14.40 22.78 -6.10
C ARG A 160 14.88 22.11 -7.38
N ARG A 161 16.20 22.13 -7.54
CA ARG A 161 16.98 21.23 -8.40
C ARG A 161 17.51 20.11 -7.50
N ILE A 162 17.06 18.87 -7.70
CA ILE A 162 17.62 17.70 -7.03
C ILE A 162 18.98 17.41 -7.70
N MET A 163 20.07 17.72 -7.01
CA MET A 163 21.43 17.33 -7.42
C MET A 163 21.82 16.02 -6.72
N MET A 164 22.19 15.03 -7.53
CA MET A 164 22.91 13.83 -7.11
C MET A 164 24.31 14.20 -6.58
N PRO A 165 24.86 13.48 -5.59
CA PRO A 165 26.21 13.74 -5.08
C PRO A 165 27.27 13.30 -6.11
N LYS A 166 28.13 14.24 -6.53
CA LYS A 166 29.36 13.94 -7.28
C LYS A 166 30.43 13.42 -6.32
N SER A 167 30.94 12.22 -6.59
CA SER A 167 32.17 11.68 -6.03
C SER A 167 33.36 12.53 -6.43
N VAL A 168 34.12 13.00 -5.44
CA VAL A 168 35.38 13.74 -5.60
C VAL A 168 36.49 12.74 -5.93
N LEU A 169 37.03 12.83 -7.15
CA LEU A 169 38.34 12.28 -7.50
C LEU A 169 39.41 13.25 -6.97
N GLY A 170 40.21 12.79 -6.01
CA GLY A 170 41.39 13.50 -5.54
C GLY A 170 42.65 12.74 -5.96
N SER A 171 43.44 13.35 -6.85
CA SER A 171 44.85 13.03 -7.03
C SER A 171 45.64 14.31 -6.84
N THR A 172 46.60 14.31 -5.91
CA THR A 172 47.98 14.77 -6.15
C THR A 172 48.82 14.61 -4.88
N ALA A 173 50.01 14.09 -5.10
CA ALA A 173 51.07 13.94 -4.12
C ALA A 173 51.65 15.29 -3.66
N SER A 174 52.06 15.38 -2.40
CA SER A 174 53.23 16.14 -1.98
C SER A 174 53.77 15.59 -0.66
N LYS A 175 55.08 15.78 -0.50
CA LYS A 175 56.03 15.13 0.41
C LYS A 175 56.15 15.81 1.79
N ASP A 176 56.77 15.04 2.69
CA ASP A 176 57.63 15.41 3.82
C ASP A 176 57.04 16.16 5.02
N ALA A 177 57.07 15.53 6.21
CA ALA A 177 58.07 15.82 7.26
C ALA A 177 57.77 15.10 8.60
N ASN A 178 58.83 14.50 9.16
CA ASN A 178 59.16 14.13 10.56
C ASN A 178 58.30 14.78 11.68
N ASN A 179 57.97 14.16 12.81
CA ASN A 179 58.78 13.38 13.75
C ASN A 179 57.87 12.68 14.82
N PRO A 180 58.32 11.62 15.50
CA PRO A 180 57.53 10.87 16.50
C PRO A 180 57.74 11.40 17.93
N LEU A 181 56.66 11.52 18.71
CA LEU A 181 56.76 11.75 20.15
C LEU A 181 56.60 10.41 20.91
N VAL A 182 57.73 10.00 21.45
CA VAL A 182 57.96 8.93 22.40
C VAL A 182 57.30 9.27 23.74
N THR A 183 56.59 8.32 24.34
CA THR A 183 56.47 8.26 25.81
C THR A 183 56.72 6.83 26.26
N ASP A 184 57.90 6.62 26.82
CA ASP A 184 58.30 5.45 27.59
C ASP A 184 57.46 5.35 28.88
N GLY A 185 56.90 4.17 29.12
CA GLY A 185 56.30 3.77 30.39
C GLY A 185 56.68 2.33 30.67
N ASN A 186 57.62 2.15 31.60
CA ASN A 186 58.28 0.89 31.93
C ASN A 186 57.61 0.23 33.17
N VAL A 187 57.84 -1.09 33.29
CA VAL A 187 57.76 -1.96 34.47
C VAL A 187 56.38 -2.46 34.90
N ASP A 188 56.08 -3.74 34.60
CA ASP A 188 56.01 -4.78 35.64
C ASP A 188 56.07 -6.19 34.99
N GLN A 189 57.17 -6.89 35.28
CA GLN A 189 57.37 -8.30 34.95
C GLN A 189 56.70 -9.16 36.03
N HIS A 190 55.57 -9.76 35.70
CA HIS A 190 55.05 -10.94 36.40
C HIS A 190 54.95 -12.11 35.43
N THR A 191 55.83 -13.08 35.62
CA THR A 191 55.81 -14.41 35.00
C THR A 191 54.58 -15.19 35.50
N PRO A 192 53.71 -15.71 34.60
CA PRO A 192 52.76 -16.75 34.96
C PRO A 192 53.34 -18.15 34.71
N PRO A 193 52.90 -19.17 35.46
CA PRO A 193 53.41 -20.53 35.38
C PRO A 193 52.84 -21.29 34.17
N ASP A 194 53.65 -22.23 33.68
CA ASP A 194 53.31 -23.20 32.63
C ASP A 194 51.98 -23.91 32.91
N SER A 195 51.08 -23.88 31.91
CA SER A 195 49.89 -24.71 31.83
C SER A 195 49.62 -25.09 30.38
N PRO A 196 49.00 -26.25 30.14
CA PRO A 196 49.35 -27.14 29.04
C PRO A 196 48.76 -26.71 27.70
N ALA A 197 49.44 -27.11 26.63
CA ALA A 197 49.10 -26.89 25.23
C ALA A 197 47.61 -27.21 24.95
N LEU A 198 46.81 -26.15 24.79
CA LEU A 198 45.53 -26.19 24.13
C LEU A 198 45.78 -26.01 22.63
N THR A 199 45.44 -27.04 21.86
CA THR A 199 45.39 -27.01 20.41
C THR A 199 44.37 -25.95 19.99
N PHE A 200 44.85 -24.77 19.60
CA PHE A 200 44.02 -23.74 18.97
C PHE A 200 43.51 -24.29 17.64
N GLN A 201 42.21 -24.56 17.56
CA GLN A 201 41.55 -24.57 16.26
C GLN A 201 41.60 -23.13 15.72
N PRO A 202 41.95 -22.92 14.45
CA PRO A 202 41.90 -21.60 13.86
C PRO A 202 40.47 -21.07 14.01
N ASP A 203 40.36 -19.89 14.62
CA ASP A 203 39.11 -19.12 14.70
C ASP A 203 38.56 -19.02 13.28
N ASP A 204 37.43 -19.68 13.02
CA ASP A 204 36.64 -19.42 11.82
C ASP A 204 36.34 -17.93 11.81
N ALA A 205 36.89 -17.22 10.83
CA ALA A 205 36.70 -15.79 10.66
C ALA A 205 35.20 -15.52 10.64
N LYS A 206 34.69 -14.92 11.73
CA LYS A 206 33.33 -14.39 11.74
C LYS A 206 33.23 -13.40 10.59
N PRO A 207 32.26 -13.55 9.68
CA PRO A 207 32.13 -12.65 8.54
C PRO A 207 32.03 -11.22 9.07
N SER A 208 32.87 -10.35 8.53
CA SER A 208 32.87 -8.92 8.84
C SER A 208 31.49 -8.36 8.52
N ILE A 209 30.96 -7.52 9.43
CA ILE A 209 29.70 -6.77 9.30
C ILE A 209 29.67 -5.84 8.07
N GLU A 210 30.80 -5.68 7.38
CA GLU A 210 30.96 -4.76 6.25
C GLU A 210 30.67 -5.38 4.88
N ASP A 211 30.37 -6.68 4.78
CA ASP A 211 29.91 -7.28 3.53
C ASP A 211 28.41 -7.01 3.32
N ALA A 212 28.11 -5.85 2.73
CA ALA A 212 26.78 -5.46 2.25
C ALA A 212 26.15 -6.44 1.23
N PHE A 213 26.88 -7.49 0.82
CA PHE A 213 26.46 -8.48 -0.16
C PHE A 213 26.19 -9.88 0.43
N HIS A 214 26.43 -10.12 1.72
CA HIS A 214 26.01 -11.37 2.36
C HIS A 214 24.60 -11.25 2.94
N VAL A 215 23.61 -11.28 2.04
CA VAL A 215 22.19 -11.57 2.37
C VAL A 215 22.08 -13.07 2.70
N THR A 216 22.54 -13.48 3.88
CA THR A 216 22.45 -14.89 4.32
C THR A 216 21.11 -15.25 4.97
N SER A 217 20.20 -14.29 5.22
CA SER A 217 18.95 -14.57 5.95
C SER A 217 17.73 -14.96 5.10
N SER A 218 17.81 -14.96 3.75
CA SER A 218 16.63 -15.28 2.93
C SER A 218 16.95 -15.79 1.52
N ALA A 219 18.04 -16.54 1.34
CA ALA A 219 18.43 -17.07 0.02
C ALA A 219 17.31 -17.94 -0.58
N GLY A 220 16.44 -17.34 -1.41
CA GLY A 220 15.36 -18.01 -2.12
C GLY A 220 13.97 -17.89 -1.49
N TRP A 221 13.80 -17.28 -0.32
CA TRP A 221 12.45 -17.05 0.21
C TRP A 221 11.72 -16.01 -0.67
N ARG A 222 10.44 -16.26 -0.95
CA ARG A 222 9.53 -15.34 -1.66
C ARG A 222 8.16 -15.40 -1.00
N PRO A 223 7.34 -14.35 -1.06
CA PRO A 223 5.97 -14.43 -0.56
C PRO A 223 5.19 -15.56 -1.23
N LEU A 224 4.33 -16.25 -0.46
CA LEU A 224 3.58 -17.43 -0.94
C LEU A 224 2.81 -17.16 -2.24
N PHE A 225 2.20 -15.98 -2.36
CA PHE A 225 1.48 -15.59 -3.57
C PHE A 225 2.36 -15.64 -4.81
N ILE A 226 3.58 -15.10 -4.74
CA ILE A 226 4.54 -15.10 -5.85
C ILE A 226 4.96 -16.52 -6.23
N GLN A 227 5.06 -17.43 -5.26
CA GLN A 227 5.40 -18.84 -5.53
C GLN A 227 4.26 -19.60 -6.22
N GLN A 228 3.01 -19.16 -6.03
CA GLN A 228 1.81 -19.81 -6.58
C GLN A 228 1.43 -19.29 -7.96
N LEU A 229 2.02 -18.17 -8.41
CA LEU A 229 1.76 -17.63 -9.74
C LEU A 229 2.30 -18.58 -10.82
N PRO A 230 1.52 -18.84 -11.88
CA PRO A 230 1.99 -19.65 -13.00
C PRO A 230 3.12 -18.91 -13.73
N PRO A 231 4.18 -19.61 -14.18
CA PRO A 231 5.26 -18.96 -14.92
C PRO A 231 4.72 -18.29 -16.20
N LEU A 232 5.45 -17.28 -16.69
CA LEU A 232 5.13 -16.60 -17.94
C LEU A 232 5.01 -17.61 -19.09
N HIS A 233 4.06 -17.37 -20.00
CA HIS A 233 3.80 -18.28 -21.11
C HIS A 233 5.09 -18.52 -21.94
N PRO A 234 5.40 -19.77 -22.35
CA PRO A 234 6.67 -20.09 -23.01
C PRO A 234 6.97 -19.24 -24.25
N THR A 235 5.94 -18.91 -25.04
CA THR A 235 6.13 -18.07 -26.23
C THR A 235 6.62 -16.66 -25.90
N ALA A 236 6.24 -16.10 -24.75
CA ALA A 236 6.74 -14.80 -24.32
C ALA A 236 8.16 -14.95 -23.76
N VAL A 237 8.44 -16.02 -23.01
CA VAL A 237 9.78 -16.34 -22.49
C VAL A 237 10.81 -16.50 -23.61
N ASP A 238 10.46 -17.18 -24.69
CA ASP A 238 11.33 -17.38 -25.86
C ASP A 238 11.69 -16.06 -26.57
N MET A 239 10.91 -14.99 -26.37
CA MET A 239 11.21 -13.68 -26.94
C MET A 239 12.22 -12.89 -26.11
N ILE A 240 12.44 -13.27 -24.85
CA ILE A 240 13.30 -12.56 -23.91
C ILE A 240 14.77 -12.89 -24.22
N PRO A 241 15.59 -11.89 -24.60
CA PRO A 241 17.01 -12.11 -24.80
C PRO A 241 17.69 -12.50 -23.47
N PRO A 242 18.76 -13.31 -23.50
CA PRO A 242 19.59 -13.53 -22.32
C PRO A 242 20.05 -12.20 -21.74
N ILE A 243 20.06 -12.05 -20.42
CA ILE A 243 20.35 -10.78 -19.75
C ILE A 243 21.71 -10.17 -20.16
N ALA A 244 22.69 -11.01 -20.47
CA ALA A 244 24.01 -10.59 -20.96
C ALA A 244 23.97 -9.88 -22.32
N ASN A 245 22.92 -10.10 -23.11
CA ASN A 245 22.70 -9.51 -24.43
C ASN A 245 21.69 -8.36 -24.38
N MET A 246 21.08 -8.09 -23.23
CA MET A 246 20.13 -6.99 -23.07
C MET A 246 20.84 -5.65 -22.93
N VAL A 247 20.30 -4.61 -23.55
CA VAL A 247 20.78 -3.25 -23.40
C VAL A 247 20.32 -2.68 -22.06
N ALA A 248 21.26 -2.05 -21.35
CA ALA A 248 20.97 -1.34 -20.12
C ALA A 248 20.85 0.17 -20.39
N PHE A 249 19.80 0.77 -19.84
CA PHE A 249 19.38 2.16 -20.00
C PHE A 249 19.83 3.00 -18.80
N SER A 250 20.26 4.24 -19.02
CA SER A 250 20.55 5.16 -17.91
C SER A 250 19.27 5.72 -17.30
N ALA A 251 19.31 6.13 -16.03
CA ALA A 251 18.19 6.82 -15.37
C ALA A 251 17.74 8.07 -16.16
N ASP A 252 18.72 8.86 -16.63
CA ASP A 252 18.45 10.08 -17.40
C ASP A 252 17.80 9.76 -18.74
N PHE A 253 18.21 8.67 -19.41
CA PHE A 253 17.57 8.25 -20.66
C PHE A 253 16.09 7.90 -20.44
N LEU A 254 15.78 7.08 -19.41
CA LEU A 254 14.40 6.71 -19.11
C LEU A 254 13.55 7.94 -18.77
N ARG A 255 14.07 8.82 -17.91
CA ARG A 255 13.38 10.08 -17.56
C ARG A 255 13.19 11.00 -18.76
N ASN A 256 14.16 11.10 -19.66
CA ASN A 256 14.05 11.98 -20.84
C ASN A 256 13.19 11.39 -21.94
N THR A 257 13.05 10.06 -21.98
CA THR A 257 12.22 9.35 -22.98
C THR A 257 10.77 9.30 -22.56
N PHE A 258 10.49 8.98 -21.29
CA PHE A 258 9.13 8.84 -20.77
C PHE A 258 8.63 10.09 -20.06
N GLY A 259 9.52 10.86 -19.42
CA GLY A 259 9.13 11.92 -18.50
C GLY A 259 8.59 11.37 -17.18
N GLY A 260 7.63 12.11 -16.63
CA GLY A 260 6.93 11.76 -15.40
C GLY A 260 7.63 12.18 -14.11
N CYS A 261 6.92 11.96 -13.01
CA CYS A 261 7.40 12.15 -11.65
C CYS A 261 7.25 10.85 -10.86
N ILE A 262 8.03 10.72 -9.78
CA ILE A 262 7.89 9.59 -8.86
C ILE A 262 6.56 9.76 -8.13
N TRP A 263 5.65 8.82 -8.37
CA TRP A 263 4.31 8.83 -7.79
C TRP A 263 4.27 8.08 -6.45
N SER A 264 4.80 6.88 -6.47
CA SER A 264 5.06 6.05 -5.30
C SER A 264 6.46 5.45 -5.43
N PRO A 265 7.03 4.84 -4.38
CA PRO A 265 8.42 4.40 -4.46
C PRO A 265 8.69 3.47 -5.64
N GLY A 266 9.61 3.91 -6.51
CA GLY A 266 9.96 3.20 -7.73
C GLY A 266 8.93 3.24 -8.86
N LEU A 267 7.70 3.71 -8.63
CA LEU A 267 6.68 3.90 -9.67
C LEU A 267 6.70 5.35 -10.15
N ASN A 268 6.89 5.54 -11.45
CA ASN A 268 6.81 6.84 -12.08
C ASN A 268 5.48 6.97 -12.81
N TYR A 269 4.83 8.12 -12.69
CA TYR A 269 3.61 8.47 -13.40
C TYR A 269 3.86 9.66 -14.34
N ILE A 270 3.33 9.59 -15.54
CA ILE A 270 3.44 10.60 -16.59
C ILE A 270 2.10 11.32 -16.65
N GLU A 271 2.06 12.56 -16.19
CA GLU A 271 0.84 13.37 -16.17
C GLU A 271 0.32 13.68 -17.58
N SER A 272 -0.98 13.51 -17.81
CA SER A 272 -1.63 13.76 -19.09
C SER A 272 -1.90 15.23 -19.34
N LYS A 273 -0.82 16.00 -19.49
CA LYS A 273 -0.92 17.40 -19.91
C LYS A 273 -1.33 17.44 -21.37
N ASP A 274 -2.46 18.10 -21.65
CA ASP A 274 -2.96 18.45 -22.98
C ASP A 274 -3.05 17.27 -23.98
N ASN A 275 -3.44 16.07 -23.52
CA ASN A 275 -3.47 14.86 -24.35
C ASN A 275 -2.14 14.59 -25.08
N SER A 276 -1.01 14.92 -24.43
CA SER A 276 0.31 14.66 -24.98
C SER A 276 0.47 13.18 -25.34
N PRO A 277 1.00 12.85 -26.54
CA PRO A 277 1.22 11.48 -26.93
C PRO A 277 2.23 10.84 -25.97
N CYS A 278 1.88 9.69 -25.40
CA CYS A 278 2.76 8.90 -24.55
C CYS A 278 3.03 7.54 -25.20
N ILE A 279 4.28 7.09 -25.16
CA ILE A 279 4.67 5.75 -25.63
C ILE A 279 4.04 4.67 -24.76
N LEU A 280 3.78 4.99 -23.48
CA LEU A 280 3.24 4.07 -22.50
C LEU A 280 1.72 4.26 -22.38
N PRO A 281 0.90 3.23 -22.64
CA PRO A 281 -0.55 3.36 -22.63
C PRO A 281 -1.09 3.72 -21.24
N ASN A 282 -0.50 3.15 -20.19
CA ASN A 282 -0.92 3.36 -18.81
C ASN A 282 -0.15 4.49 -18.13
N ARG A 283 0.64 5.24 -18.91
CA ARG A 283 1.41 6.41 -18.46
C ARG A 283 2.25 6.17 -17.20
N THR A 284 2.64 4.92 -16.96
CA THR A 284 3.37 4.49 -15.77
C THR A 284 4.52 3.58 -16.14
N TYR A 285 5.59 3.62 -15.35
CA TYR A 285 6.69 2.67 -15.43
C TYR A 285 7.42 2.55 -14.10
N TYR A 286 7.97 1.36 -13.84
CA TYR A 286 8.77 1.09 -12.66
C TYR A 286 10.26 1.28 -12.94
N THR A 287 10.97 1.94 -12.02
CA THR A 287 12.44 1.97 -11.93
C THR A 287 12.85 1.49 -10.54
N LEU A 288 13.35 0.26 -10.45
CA LEU A 288 13.61 -0.41 -9.19
C LEU A 288 15.10 -0.73 -9.00
N ASP A 289 15.54 -0.76 -7.75
CA ASP A 289 16.93 -1.01 -7.38
C ASP A 289 17.02 -2.30 -6.54
N CYS A 290 17.72 -3.31 -7.07
CA CYS A 290 17.87 -4.59 -6.38
C CYS A 290 18.64 -4.52 -5.06
N ARG A 291 19.36 -3.43 -4.77
CA ARG A 291 20.07 -3.24 -3.48
C ARG A 291 19.11 -3.15 -2.30
N TYR A 292 17.95 -2.55 -2.52
CA TYR A 292 16.97 -2.27 -1.47
C TYR A 292 15.66 -3.01 -1.68
N GLU A 293 15.53 -3.72 -2.81
CA GLU A 293 14.39 -4.57 -3.15
C GLU A 293 14.86 -6.01 -3.37
N PRO A 294 15.09 -6.79 -2.30
CA PRO A 294 15.68 -8.13 -2.39
C PRO A 294 14.75 -9.18 -3.02
N TYR A 295 13.45 -8.86 -3.16
CA TYR A 295 12.41 -9.76 -3.63
C TYR A 295 11.99 -9.54 -5.09
N LEU A 296 12.71 -8.68 -5.81
CA LEU A 296 12.53 -8.48 -7.25
C LEU A 296 12.74 -9.80 -8.03
N PRO A 297 12.16 -9.91 -9.23
CA PRO A 297 12.46 -11.01 -10.12
C PRO A 297 13.96 -11.11 -10.39
N LYS A 298 14.49 -12.34 -10.41
CA LYS A 298 15.93 -12.55 -10.63
C LYS A 298 16.31 -12.46 -12.10
N GLN A 299 15.34 -12.72 -12.98
CA GLN A 299 15.49 -12.69 -14.43
C GLN A 299 14.24 -12.05 -15.05
N ALA A 300 14.38 -11.49 -16.24
CA ALA A 300 13.25 -10.98 -17.00
C ALA A 300 12.23 -12.10 -17.26
N GLY A 301 10.94 -11.79 -17.13
CA GLY A 301 9.86 -12.79 -17.23
C GLY A 301 9.49 -13.50 -15.92
N GLU A 302 10.29 -13.40 -14.85
CA GLU A 302 9.93 -13.94 -13.54
C GLU A 302 8.96 -13.01 -12.78
N HIS A 303 8.26 -13.54 -11.79
CA HIS A 303 7.49 -12.74 -10.83
C HIS A 303 8.37 -12.31 -9.65
N GLY A 304 7.94 -11.27 -8.95
CA GLY A 304 8.61 -10.80 -7.74
C GLY A 304 7.69 -9.97 -6.86
N ALA A 305 8.28 -9.33 -5.87
CA ALA A 305 7.60 -8.36 -5.03
C ALA A 305 8.57 -7.25 -4.64
N LYS A 306 8.04 -6.08 -4.32
CA LYS A 306 8.78 -4.99 -3.69
C LYS A 306 8.18 -4.68 -2.32
N LEU A 307 8.96 -4.03 -1.47
CA LEU A 307 8.56 -3.65 -0.12
C LEU A 307 8.33 -2.14 -0.05
N THR A 308 7.17 -1.70 0.43
CA THR A 308 6.88 -0.26 0.59
C THR A 308 6.32 0.03 1.98
N PRO A 309 6.68 1.16 2.63
CA PRO A 309 6.10 1.53 3.93
C PRO A 309 4.65 2.01 3.82
N PHE A 310 4.32 2.70 2.72
CA PHE A 310 3.01 3.31 2.49
C PHE A 310 2.63 3.22 1.01
N PHE A 311 1.33 3.25 0.73
CA PHE A 311 0.78 3.41 -0.62
C PHE A 311 0.28 4.83 -0.79
N ASN A 312 0.53 5.40 -1.96
CA ASN A 312 -0.13 6.64 -2.37
C ASN A 312 -1.52 6.30 -2.95
N GLU A 313 -2.36 7.31 -3.15
CA GLU A 313 -3.59 7.14 -3.94
C GLU A 313 -3.27 6.72 -5.39
N ASN A 314 -4.23 6.18 -6.13
CA ASN A 314 -3.95 5.80 -7.52
C ASN A 314 -3.82 7.07 -8.38
N PRO A 315 -2.90 7.11 -9.37
CA PRO A 315 -2.75 8.27 -10.23
C PRO A 315 -4.06 8.70 -10.92
N GLU A 316 -4.86 7.73 -11.37
CA GLU A 316 -6.15 7.98 -12.01
C GLU A 316 -7.16 8.69 -11.08
N ASP A 317 -7.12 8.42 -9.77
CA ASP A 317 -7.98 9.07 -8.78
C ASP A 317 -7.56 10.53 -8.55
N ALA A 318 -6.27 10.84 -8.69
CA ALA A 318 -5.72 12.17 -8.48
C ALA A 318 -5.86 13.10 -9.69
N PHE A 319 -5.82 12.54 -10.91
CA PHE A 319 -5.81 13.32 -12.16
C PHE A 319 -7.10 13.20 -12.99
N ASP A 320 -8.06 12.36 -12.59
CA ASP A 320 -9.34 12.15 -13.30
C ASP A 320 -9.13 11.81 -14.79
N ASP A 321 -8.10 11.03 -15.08
CA ASP A 321 -7.72 10.67 -16.45
C ASP A 321 -8.47 9.40 -16.91
N GLU A 322 -9.73 9.57 -17.29
CA GLU A 322 -10.59 8.50 -17.81
C GLU A 322 -10.02 7.78 -19.06
N ASN A 323 -9.07 8.41 -19.76
CA ASN A 323 -8.46 7.86 -20.97
C ASN A 323 -7.20 7.04 -20.70
N SER A 324 -6.61 7.15 -19.50
CA SER A 324 -5.48 6.34 -19.10
C SER A 324 -5.95 4.95 -18.66
N GLY A 325 -5.28 3.90 -19.12
CA GLY A 325 -5.49 2.55 -18.57
C GLY A 325 -5.07 2.50 -17.10
N THR A 326 -5.37 1.39 -16.41
CA THR A 326 -5.07 1.29 -14.98
C THR A 326 -3.56 1.40 -14.72
N SER A 327 -3.18 2.25 -13.77
CA SER A 327 -1.77 2.61 -13.49
C SER A 327 -0.89 1.45 -13.01
N PHE A 328 -1.50 0.29 -12.77
CA PHE A 328 -0.87 -0.89 -12.18
C PHE A 328 -1.04 -2.15 -13.03
N GLU A 329 -1.58 -2.04 -14.25
CA GLU A 329 -1.70 -3.16 -15.19
C GLU A 329 -0.66 -3.05 -16.29
N SER A 330 -0.01 -4.16 -16.66
CA SER A 330 0.95 -4.22 -17.79
C SER A 330 2.00 -3.08 -17.79
N VAL A 331 2.49 -2.71 -16.62
CA VAL A 331 3.40 -1.58 -16.41
C VAL A 331 4.83 -2.02 -16.74
N PRO A 332 5.54 -1.34 -17.65
CA PRO A 332 6.94 -1.64 -17.95
C PRO A 332 7.82 -1.49 -16.71
N MET A 333 8.65 -2.50 -16.44
CA MET A 333 9.55 -2.49 -15.29
C MET A 333 11.01 -2.52 -15.71
N PHE A 334 11.78 -1.60 -15.13
CA PHE A 334 13.21 -1.44 -15.34
C PHE A 334 13.93 -1.66 -14.01
N VAL A 335 14.86 -2.61 -13.98
CA VAL A 335 15.55 -3.02 -12.75
C VAL A 335 17.04 -2.77 -12.86
N MET A 336 17.62 -2.13 -11.85
CA MET A 336 19.06 -2.06 -11.67
C MET A 336 19.53 -3.40 -11.10
N THR A 337 20.32 -4.13 -11.88
CA THR A 337 20.82 -5.48 -11.54
C THR A 337 22.23 -5.40 -10.98
N PRO A 338 22.74 -6.43 -10.27
CA PRO A 338 24.10 -6.43 -9.74
C PRO A 338 25.17 -6.09 -10.80
N GLY A 339 25.00 -6.59 -12.03
CA GLY A 339 25.92 -6.30 -13.14
C GLY A 339 25.86 -4.87 -13.68
N THR A 340 24.79 -4.13 -13.38
CA THR A 340 24.56 -2.76 -13.85
C THR A 340 24.63 -1.70 -12.75
N LEU A 341 24.75 -2.11 -11.47
CA LEU A 341 24.87 -1.22 -10.30
C LEU A 341 26.01 -0.21 -10.45
N ALA A 342 27.21 -0.67 -10.83
CA ALA A 342 28.39 0.19 -10.93
C ALA A 342 28.22 1.33 -11.95
N ARG A 343 27.28 1.19 -12.90
CA ARG A 343 27.00 2.18 -13.94
C ARG A 343 25.64 2.87 -13.74
N ASN A 344 24.92 2.56 -12.66
CA ASN A 344 23.55 3.01 -12.40
C ASN A 344 22.63 2.84 -13.63
N ARG A 345 22.70 1.67 -14.28
CA ARG A 345 21.88 1.37 -15.47
C ARG A 345 20.79 0.35 -15.16
N TYR A 346 19.65 0.50 -15.82
CA TYR A 346 18.48 -0.34 -15.66
C TYR A 346 18.28 -1.24 -16.88
N VAL A 347 17.84 -2.46 -16.65
CA VAL A 347 17.48 -3.42 -17.69
C VAL A 347 15.97 -3.57 -17.70
N TYR A 348 15.36 -3.70 -18.88
CA TYR A 348 13.93 -3.95 -19.02
C TYR A 348 13.60 -5.40 -18.67
N PHE A 349 12.74 -5.61 -17.66
CA PHE A 349 12.41 -6.94 -17.12
C PHE A 349 11.06 -7.49 -17.63
N GLY A 350 10.31 -6.71 -18.40
CA GLY A 350 8.97 -7.02 -18.88
C GLY A 350 7.91 -6.06 -18.35
N ASN A 351 6.66 -6.39 -18.62
CA ASN A 351 5.47 -5.68 -18.13
C ASN A 351 4.88 -6.43 -16.94
N TYR A 352 4.52 -5.68 -15.90
CA TYR A 352 4.07 -6.24 -14.62
C TYR A 352 2.71 -5.67 -14.25
N SER A 353 1.87 -6.54 -13.69
CA SER A 353 0.58 -6.16 -13.12
C SER A 353 0.54 -6.42 -11.63
N GLN A 354 -0.14 -5.56 -10.88
CA GLN A 354 -0.50 -5.80 -9.49
C GLN A 354 -1.91 -6.40 -9.41
N THR A 355 -2.01 -7.71 -9.59
CA THR A 355 -3.30 -8.43 -9.65
C THR A 355 -3.91 -8.74 -8.28
N ARG A 356 -3.20 -8.44 -7.19
CA ARG A 356 -3.62 -8.70 -5.82
C ARG A 356 -3.31 -7.52 -4.92
N TRP A 357 -4.20 -7.28 -3.97
CA TRP A 357 -3.99 -6.32 -2.90
C TRP A 357 -2.77 -6.64 -2.04
N SER A 358 -2.11 -5.59 -1.60
CA SER A 358 -0.89 -5.63 -0.82
C SER A 358 -1.13 -6.22 0.57
N ASP A 359 -0.24 -7.09 1.03
CA ASP A 359 -0.28 -7.65 2.38
C ASP A 359 0.68 -6.89 3.30
N LYS A 360 0.21 -6.45 4.47
CA LYS A 360 1.06 -5.84 5.50
C LYS A 360 1.90 -6.91 6.19
N LEU A 361 3.18 -6.63 6.40
CA LEU A 361 4.04 -7.52 7.18
C LEU A 361 3.69 -7.45 8.67
N ASP A 362 3.63 -8.62 9.30
CA ASP A 362 3.67 -8.73 10.76
C ASP A 362 5.10 -8.54 11.28
N ARG A 363 5.24 -8.44 12.60
CA ARG A 363 6.53 -8.23 13.26
C ARG A 363 7.51 -9.37 12.98
N GLU A 364 7.05 -10.61 12.99
CA GLU A 364 7.92 -11.79 12.82
C GLU A 364 8.54 -11.78 11.42
N ARG A 365 7.75 -11.56 10.38
CA ARG A 365 8.23 -11.44 9.00
C ARG A 365 9.12 -10.21 8.79
N MET A 366 8.84 -9.09 9.47
CA MET A 366 9.75 -7.93 9.48
C MET A 366 11.13 -8.25 10.05
N VAL A 367 11.22 -9.17 11.01
CA VAL A 367 12.48 -9.60 11.63
C VAL A 367 13.17 -10.67 10.78
N GLU A 368 12.42 -11.68 10.33
CA GLU A 368 12.97 -12.85 9.64
C GLU A 368 13.31 -12.60 8.17
N HIS A 369 12.52 -11.76 7.50
CA HIS A 369 12.54 -11.65 6.03
C HIS A 369 12.85 -10.25 5.53
N VAL A 370 12.96 -9.22 6.35
CA VAL A 370 13.37 -7.89 5.87
C VAL A 370 14.82 -7.63 6.24
N PRO A 371 15.75 -7.60 5.26
CA PRO A 371 17.16 -7.34 5.55
C PRO A 371 17.36 -5.95 6.19
N ASN A 372 18.34 -5.84 7.07
CA ASN A 372 18.65 -4.58 7.74
C ASN A 372 18.99 -3.45 6.77
N ALA A 373 19.62 -3.76 5.62
CA ALA A 373 19.89 -2.76 4.58
C ALA A 373 18.60 -2.12 4.04
N VAL A 374 17.53 -2.90 3.90
CA VAL A 374 16.20 -2.41 3.47
C VAL A 374 15.58 -1.52 4.56
N LYS A 375 15.66 -1.94 5.83
CA LYS A 375 15.20 -1.10 6.96
C LYS A 375 15.97 0.23 7.02
N GLN A 376 17.29 0.19 6.82
CA GLN A 376 18.14 1.39 6.82
C GLN A 376 17.79 2.32 5.66
N TYR A 377 17.62 1.79 4.46
CA TYR A 377 17.19 2.55 3.28
C TYR A 377 15.87 3.26 3.54
N TRP A 378 14.85 2.54 4.02
CA TRP A 378 13.56 3.15 4.32
C TRP A 378 13.61 4.14 5.47
N ALA A 379 14.41 3.89 6.49
CA ALA A 379 14.60 4.84 7.58
C ALA A 379 15.26 6.15 7.10
N GLU A 380 16.19 6.07 6.14
CA GLU A 380 16.77 7.25 5.48
C GLU A 380 15.73 8.00 4.66
N GLU A 381 15.00 7.32 3.76
CA GLU A 381 13.98 7.94 2.90
C GLU A 381 12.85 8.59 3.71
N LEU A 382 12.35 7.91 4.76
CA LEU A 382 11.25 8.40 5.60
C LEU A 382 11.69 9.56 6.52
N SER A 383 12.98 9.65 6.86
CA SER A 383 13.52 10.77 7.65
C SER A 383 14.15 11.89 6.81
N ALA A 384 14.18 11.75 5.49
CA ALA A 384 14.82 12.69 4.59
C ALA A 384 14.18 14.08 4.61
N VAL A 385 15.03 15.12 4.52
CA VAL A 385 14.59 16.51 4.46
C VAL A 385 13.98 16.82 3.10
N GLY A 386 12.64 16.86 3.07
CA GLY A 386 11.86 17.08 1.85
C GLY A 386 11.47 15.79 1.15
N ARG A 387 11.22 14.74 1.93
CA ARG A 387 10.32 13.64 1.53
C ARG A 387 8.98 14.21 1.01
N PRO A 388 8.27 13.47 0.14
CA PRO A 388 6.95 13.87 -0.35
C PRO A 388 5.95 14.21 0.77
N GLU A 389 5.05 15.14 0.49
CA GLU A 389 4.01 15.58 1.43
C GLU A 389 3.05 14.44 1.78
N TRP A 390 2.64 13.63 0.80
CA TRP A 390 1.78 12.47 1.04
C TRP A 390 2.41 11.46 2.02
N ILE A 391 3.73 11.22 1.94
CA ILE A 391 4.45 10.37 2.91
C ILE A 391 4.42 11.00 4.30
N THR A 392 4.60 12.32 4.38
CA THR A 392 4.55 13.06 5.65
C THR A 392 3.18 12.91 6.31
N GLU A 393 2.10 13.00 5.54
CA GLU A 393 0.73 12.78 6.05
C GLU A 393 0.49 11.32 6.46
N GLU A 394 0.99 10.34 5.72
CA GLU A 394 0.88 8.93 6.12
C GLU A 394 1.66 8.62 7.40
N MET A 395 2.87 9.17 7.55
CA MET A 395 3.63 9.06 8.80
C MET A 395 2.90 9.72 9.97
N LYS A 396 2.28 10.88 9.74
CA LYS A 396 1.46 11.59 10.73
C LYS A 396 0.31 10.72 11.21
N LYS A 397 -0.48 10.18 10.28
CA LYS A 397 -1.61 9.28 10.56
C LYS A 397 -1.16 8.02 11.31
N HIS A 398 0.00 7.46 10.96
CA HIS A 398 0.51 6.23 11.55
C HIS A 398 0.98 6.41 13.00
N PHE A 399 1.89 7.36 13.25
CA PHE A 399 2.51 7.53 14.56
C PHE A 399 1.68 8.35 15.55
N TRP A 400 0.87 9.29 15.04
CA TRP A 400 0.00 10.14 15.85
C TRP A 400 -1.40 10.10 15.24
N PRO A 401 -2.15 8.99 15.41
CA PRO A 401 -3.48 8.87 14.83
C PRO A 401 -4.37 10.01 15.29
N LYS A 402 -5.22 10.48 14.37
CA LYS A 402 -6.19 11.53 14.63
C LYS A 402 -7.11 11.09 15.78
N PRO A 403 -7.35 11.95 16.80
CA PRO A 403 -8.25 11.61 17.88
C PRO A 403 -9.65 11.32 17.34
N VAL A 404 -10.35 10.38 17.95
CA VAL A 404 -11.71 9.99 17.56
C VAL A 404 -12.70 10.78 18.40
N TYR A 405 -13.80 11.24 17.80
CA TYR A 405 -14.85 11.92 18.56
C TYR A 405 -15.59 10.93 19.45
N GLU A 406 -15.42 11.07 20.77
CA GLU A 406 -16.13 10.27 21.79
C GLU A 406 -17.26 11.07 22.48
N GLY A 407 -17.53 12.28 22.01
CA GLY A 407 -18.56 13.15 22.57
C GLY A 407 -19.97 12.73 22.21
N ARG A 408 -20.96 13.40 22.79
CA ARG A 408 -22.37 13.11 22.51
C ARG A 408 -22.73 13.46 21.07
N LEU A 409 -23.56 12.64 20.44
CA LEU A 409 -24.15 12.91 19.13
C LEU A 409 -25.58 13.46 19.28
N PHE A 410 -26.04 14.20 18.29
CA PHE A 410 -27.45 14.56 18.18
C PHE A 410 -28.27 13.28 17.97
N GLY A 411 -29.26 13.04 18.84
CA GLY A 411 -30.32 12.06 18.62
C GLY A 411 -29.89 10.62 18.32
N SER A 412 -29.65 9.82 19.36
CA SER A 412 -29.96 8.38 19.32
C SER A 412 -30.91 8.03 20.46
N GLN A 413 -32.02 8.78 20.56
CA GLN A 413 -33.17 8.37 21.33
C GLN A 413 -34.34 8.26 20.37
N ALA A 414 -34.59 7.03 19.93
CA ALA A 414 -35.82 6.67 19.24
C ALA A 414 -37.00 6.92 20.19
N ASP A 415 -38.03 7.60 19.67
CA ASP A 415 -39.42 7.53 20.10
C ASP A 415 -39.84 8.03 21.50
N ALA A 416 -39.07 8.91 22.16
CA ALA A 416 -39.59 9.64 23.32
C ALA A 416 -39.82 11.12 22.97
N SER A 417 -41.03 11.62 23.29
CA SER A 417 -41.38 13.04 23.33
C SER A 417 -40.52 13.74 24.39
N ILE A 418 -39.29 14.12 24.03
CA ILE A 418 -38.38 14.86 24.90
C ILE A 418 -38.91 16.30 25.00
N ASP A 419 -39.03 16.80 26.23
CA ASP A 419 -39.43 18.18 26.48
C ASP A 419 -38.43 19.15 25.83
N ALA A 420 -38.89 20.23 25.21
CA ALA A 420 -38.05 21.18 24.47
C ALA A 420 -36.89 21.76 25.32
N LYS A 421 -37.07 21.77 26.65
CA LYS A 421 -36.03 22.17 27.60
C LYS A 421 -34.89 21.14 27.74
N GLU A 422 -35.21 19.85 27.68
CA GLU A 422 -34.22 18.76 27.73
C GLU A 422 -33.48 18.63 26.40
N GLU A 423 -34.17 18.89 25.29
CA GLU A 423 -33.57 19.00 23.96
C GLU A 423 -32.52 20.12 23.91
N ALA A 424 -32.90 21.34 24.32
CA ALA A 424 -31.96 22.48 24.38
C ALA A 424 -30.78 22.25 25.34
N ALA A 425 -30.97 21.48 26.43
CA ALA A 425 -29.89 21.11 27.33
C ALA A 425 -28.95 20.07 26.72
N THR A 426 -29.47 19.17 25.88
CA THR A 426 -28.70 18.15 25.16
C THR A 426 -27.90 18.79 24.03
N GLU A 427 -28.52 19.68 23.26
CA GLU A 427 -27.85 20.49 22.23
C GLU A 427 -26.64 21.24 22.80
N LYS A 428 -26.82 21.97 23.90
CA LYS A 428 -25.70 22.67 24.59
C LYS A 428 -24.58 21.75 25.05
N LYS A 429 -24.88 20.48 25.34
CA LYS A 429 -23.87 19.48 25.72
C LYS A 429 -23.12 18.98 24.47
N VAL A 430 -23.84 18.66 23.40
CA VAL A 430 -23.24 18.29 22.11
C VAL A 430 -22.35 19.42 21.60
N GLU A 431 -22.82 20.67 21.62
CA GLU A 431 -22.01 21.83 21.23
C GLU A 431 -20.72 21.95 22.04
N ARG A 432 -20.79 21.70 23.35
CA ARG A 432 -19.61 21.73 24.23
C ARG A 432 -18.62 20.62 23.85
N ASP A 433 -19.11 19.41 23.64
CA ASP A 433 -18.29 18.24 23.31
C ASP A 433 -17.65 18.42 21.93
N VAL A 434 -18.40 18.86 20.92
CA VAL A 434 -17.89 19.21 19.59
C VAL A 434 -16.83 20.30 19.68
N LYS A 435 -17.06 21.37 20.46
CA LYS A 435 -16.08 22.45 20.64
C LYS A 435 -14.80 21.96 21.31
N ALA A 436 -14.92 21.07 22.28
CA ALA A 436 -13.77 20.45 22.94
C ALA A 436 -12.96 19.61 21.95
N TYR A 437 -13.63 18.76 21.17
CA TYR A 437 -12.99 17.94 20.15
C TYR A 437 -12.35 18.77 19.04
N VAL A 438 -12.98 19.85 18.56
CA VAL A 438 -12.36 20.76 17.58
C VAL A 438 -11.09 21.40 18.14
N LYS A 439 -11.07 21.74 19.45
CA LYS A 439 -9.87 22.25 20.10
C LYS A 439 -8.77 21.19 20.19
N GLU A 440 -9.14 19.95 20.51
CA GLU A 440 -8.25 18.80 20.52
C GLU A 440 -7.65 18.54 19.14
N LEU A 441 -8.47 18.53 18.08
CA LEU A 441 -8.03 18.39 16.69
C LEU A 441 -7.01 19.46 16.29
N LYS A 442 -7.24 20.73 16.66
CA LYS A 442 -6.29 21.81 16.38
C LYS A 442 -4.97 21.65 17.13
N ALA A 443 -5.02 21.10 18.34
CA ALA A 443 -3.81 20.83 19.13
C ALA A 443 -3.04 19.64 18.55
N TRP A 444 -3.76 18.57 18.19
CA TRP A 444 -3.24 17.39 17.52
C TRP A 444 -2.51 17.79 16.25
N GLU A 445 -3.18 18.50 15.33
CA GLU A 445 -2.63 18.94 14.04
C GLU A 445 -1.25 19.61 14.20
N LYS A 446 -1.18 20.65 15.03
CA LYS A 446 0.06 21.39 15.27
C LYS A 446 1.16 20.54 15.88
N HIS A 447 0.79 19.67 16.83
CA HIS A 447 1.74 18.85 17.56
C HIS A 447 2.26 17.69 16.70
N SER A 448 1.39 17.02 15.95
CA SER A 448 1.74 15.95 15.04
C SER A 448 2.59 16.47 13.88
N ASP A 449 2.25 17.63 13.31
CA ASP A 449 3.07 18.24 12.25
C ASP A 449 4.50 18.52 12.71
N LEU A 450 4.63 19.07 13.91
CA LEU A 450 5.94 19.34 14.50
C LEU A 450 6.71 18.04 14.75
N LYS A 451 6.06 17.03 15.34
CA LYS A 451 6.71 15.74 15.63
C LYS A 451 7.16 15.02 14.36
N VAL A 452 6.30 14.95 13.34
CA VAL A 452 6.60 14.32 12.06
C VAL A 452 7.77 15.01 11.36
N LYS A 453 7.84 16.36 11.40
CA LYS A 453 8.98 17.13 10.84
C LYS A 453 10.29 16.87 11.57
N LEU A 454 10.24 16.43 12.83
CA LEU A 454 11.41 16.15 13.67
C LEU A 454 11.79 14.65 13.71
N ILE A 455 11.09 13.79 12.99
CA ILE A 455 11.45 12.37 12.90
C ILE A 455 12.86 12.22 12.33
N LYS A 456 13.68 11.46 13.04
CA LYS A 456 15.04 11.07 12.64
C LYS A 456 15.07 9.61 12.20
N LYS A 457 16.13 9.23 11.49
CA LYS A 457 16.39 7.85 11.06
C LYS A 457 16.25 6.84 12.20
N ASP A 458 16.88 7.11 13.36
CA ASP A 458 16.86 6.19 14.50
C ASP A 458 15.45 5.92 15.01
N PHE A 459 14.58 6.94 15.04
CA PHE A 459 13.17 6.78 15.43
C PHE A 459 12.43 5.81 14.49
N VAL A 460 12.73 5.85 13.19
CA VAL A 460 12.11 4.95 12.20
C VAL A 460 12.68 3.52 12.33
N LEU A 461 13.98 3.39 12.59
CA LEU A 461 14.60 2.09 12.85
C LEU A 461 14.00 1.42 14.10
N ASP A 462 13.89 2.16 15.19
CA ASP A 462 13.26 1.69 16.43
C ASP A 462 11.80 1.26 16.17
N ALA A 463 11.07 2.03 15.35
CA ALA A 463 9.70 1.69 14.98
C ALA A 463 9.60 0.39 14.16
N PHE A 464 10.59 0.04 13.34
CA PHE A 464 10.56 -1.25 12.62
C PHE A 464 10.65 -2.46 13.56
N ASP A 465 11.30 -2.31 14.72
CA ASP A 465 11.52 -3.40 15.68
C ASP A 465 10.52 -3.39 16.86
N ALA A 466 9.86 -2.26 17.11
CA ALA A 466 8.80 -2.08 18.11
C ALA A 466 7.57 -2.94 17.81
N ALA A 467 6.80 -3.33 18.83
CA ALA A 467 5.52 -4.01 18.65
C ALA A 467 4.43 -3.04 18.13
N ASP A 468 3.36 -3.58 17.55
CA ASP A 468 2.28 -2.77 16.97
C ASP A 468 1.56 -1.91 18.03
N ALA A 469 1.59 -2.34 19.29
CA ALA A 469 0.97 -1.67 20.43
C ALA A 469 1.93 -0.79 21.26
N ASP A 470 3.22 -0.73 20.89
CA ASP A 470 4.22 0.06 21.62
C ASP A 470 4.11 1.57 21.29
N GLU A 471 4.87 2.40 22.01
CA GLU A 471 5.04 3.83 21.73
C GLU A 471 6.54 4.15 21.50
N PRO A 472 6.95 4.53 20.28
CA PRO A 472 6.13 4.69 19.08
C PRO A 472 5.62 3.35 18.54
N ARG A 473 4.50 3.40 17.81
CA ARG A 473 3.89 2.22 17.20
C ARG A 473 4.84 1.56 16.21
N GLY A 474 4.75 0.24 16.12
CA GLY A 474 5.46 -0.54 15.12
C GLY A 474 5.15 -0.10 13.69
N LEU A 475 6.19 0.29 12.95
CA LEU A 475 6.13 0.53 11.51
C LEU A 475 6.35 -0.81 10.78
N ARG A 476 5.53 -1.10 9.77
CA ARG A 476 5.61 -2.31 8.96
C ARG A 476 5.62 -1.96 7.50
N LEU A 477 6.37 -2.74 6.73
CA LEU A 477 6.35 -2.66 5.27
C LEU A 477 5.21 -3.52 4.73
N TRP A 478 4.82 -3.23 3.50
CA TRP A 478 3.81 -3.93 2.74
C TRP A 478 4.45 -4.62 1.54
N TRP A 479 3.91 -5.79 1.17
CA TRP A 479 4.21 -6.41 -0.10
C TRP A 479 3.43 -5.74 -1.22
N GLU A 480 4.15 -5.23 -2.22
CA GLU A 480 3.57 -4.93 -3.52
C GLU A 480 3.95 -6.06 -4.48
N TYR A 481 2.95 -6.86 -4.85
CA TYR A 481 3.15 -8.06 -5.67
C TYR A 481 3.27 -7.70 -7.14
N LEU A 482 4.35 -8.17 -7.78
CA LEU A 482 4.69 -7.87 -9.16
C LEU A 482 4.58 -9.14 -10.00
N GLN A 483 3.45 -9.30 -10.69
CA GLN A 483 3.24 -10.40 -11.64
C GLN A 483 3.68 -9.96 -13.04
N CYS A 484 4.77 -10.55 -13.56
CA CYS A 484 5.07 -10.44 -14.99
C CYS A 484 3.92 -11.01 -15.84
N VAL A 485 3.34 -10.17 -16.71
CA VAL A 485 2.23 -10.55 -17.59
C VAL A 485 2.67 -10.69 -19.05
N ASP A 486 3.70 -9.96 -19.45
CA ASP A 486 4.24 -10.00 -20.81
C ASP A 486 5.67 -9.45 -20.87
N TRP A 487 6.35 -9.64 -22.00
CA TRP A 487 7.60 -8.97 -22.34
C TRP A 487 7.48 -8.34 -23.73
N SER A 488 7.34 -7.01 -23.80
CA SER A 488 7.10 -6.31 -25.06
C SER A 488 8.40 -6.11 -25.83
N ARG A 489 8.59 -6.92 -26.88
CA ARG A 489 9.70 -6.77 -27.83
C ARG A 489 9.70 -5.40 -28.50
N ASP A 490 8.53 -4.94 -28.95
CA ASP A 490 8.41 -3.67 -29.68
C ASP A 490 8.83 -2.48 -28.81
N LEU A 491 8.41 -2.44 -27.55
CA LEU A 491 8.85 -1.41 -26.61
C LEU A 491 10.37 -1.48 -26.41
N TYR A 492 10.91 -2.67 -26.16
CA TYR A 492 12.34 -2.86 -25.96
C TYR A 492 13.16 -2.41 -27.17
N GLU A 493 12.82 -2.86 -28.37
CA GLU A 493 13.51 -2.49 -29.61
C GLU A 493 13.40 -0.99 -29.90
N THR A 494 12.25 -0.38 -29.62
CA THR A 494 12.06 1.06 -29.72
C THR A 494 13.02 1.82 -28.80
N LEU A 495 13.16 1.40 -27.54
CA LEU A 495 14.07 2.04 -26.59
C LEU A 495 15.54 1.85 -26.99
N VAL A 496 15.92 0.67 -27.47
CA VAL A 496 17.27 0.41 -27.99
C VAL A 496 17.58 1.30 -29.19
N ALA A 497 16.64 1.44 -30.13
CA ALA A 497 16.78 2.32 -31.27
C ALA A 497 16.87 3.80 -30.87
N LEU A 498 16.09 4.25 -29.89
CA LEU A 498 16.15 5.62 -29.38
C LEU A 498 17.48 5.91 -28.68
N GLN A 499 17.97 4.99 -27.85
CA GLN A 499 19.24 5.16 -27.15
C GLN A 499 20.41 5.20 -28.14
N SER A 500 20.47 4.28 -29.10
CA SER A 500 21.55 4.22 -30.09
C SER A 500 21.64 5.48 -30.97
N ARG A 501 20.51 6.15 -31.24
CA ARG A 501 20.45 7.43 -31.98
C ARG A 501 20.97 8.60 -31.16
N SER A 502 20.89 8.53 -29.84
CA SER A 502 21.34 9.60 -28.95
C SER A 502 22.75 9.29 -28.43
N GLY A 503 23.76 9.83 -29.12
CA GLY A 503 25.17 9.68 -28.73
C GLY A 503 25.51 10.18 -27.32
N ALA A 504 24.60 10.90 -26.65
CA ALA A 504 24.74 11.36 -25.27
C ALA A 504 24.57 10.25 -24.21
N TYR A 505 23.99 9.10 -24.57
CA TYR A 505 23.65 8.03 -23.60
C TYR A 505 24.38 6.70 -23.84
N ASN A 506 25.25 6.63 -24.85
CA ASN A 506 26.07 5.43 -25.13
C ASN A 506 27.12 5.22 -24.05
#